data_AF-A0A1X0RMQ0-F1
#
_entry.id   AF-A0A1X0RMQ0-F1
#
_cell.length_a   1.000
_cell.length_b   1.000
_cell.length_c   1.000
_cell.angle_alpha   90.00
_cell.angle_beta   90.00
_cell.angle_gamma   90.00
#
_symmetry.space_group_name_H-M   'P 1'
#
loop_
_entity.id
_entity.type
_entity.pdbx_description
1 polymer ?
#
loop_
_entity_poly.entity_id
_entity_poly.type
_entity_poly.pdbx_seq_one_letter_code
_entity_poly.pdbx_strand_id
1 'polypeptide(L)'
;MENSLDAGSNHIHITIIAGDLELVKIKDDGHGIHFEDLPLVCERHATRKIKDFRDLYFLNAFRFLGEALVTISYVADVTVVSKTDKSLCGY
;
A
#
# COMPACT_ATOMS: atom_id res chain seq x y z
N MET A 1 3.07 -5.06 5.13
CA MET A 1 4.33 -4.87 5.87
C MET A 1 5.41 -4.30 4.96
N GLU A 2 5.69 -4.90 3.80
CA GLU A 2 6.65 -4.35 2.81
C GLU A 2 6.33 -2.89 2.45
N ASN A 3 5.08 -2.59 2.09
CA ASN A 3 4.63 -1.21 1.82
C ASN A 3 4.94 -0.22 2.95
N SER A 4 4.89 -0.67 4.21
CA SER A 4 5.18 0.18 5.36
C SER A 4 6.69 0.44 5.48
N LEU A 5 7.54 -0.55 5.16
CA LEU A 5 9.00 -0.38 5.12
C LEU A 5 9.40 0.55 3.98
N ASP A 6 8.80 0.39 2.80
CA ASP A 6 9.03 1.26 1.65
C ASP A 6 8.62 2.71 1.95
N ALA A 7 7.58 2.89 2.77
CA ALA A 7 7.15 4.20 3.25
C ALA A 7 8.09 4.84 4.29
N GLY A 8 9.19 4.16 4.66
CA GLY A 8 10.16 4.64 5.65
C GLY A 8 9.66 4.56 7.09
N SER A 9 8.73 3.66 7.39
CA SER A 9 8.15 3.53 8.73
C SER A 9 9.17 3.01 9.73
N ASN A 10 9.20 3.60 10.93
CA ASN A 10 9.99 3.12 12.07
C ASN A 10 9.17 2.20 12.99
N HIS A 11 7.84 2.39 12.98
CA HIS A 11 6.91 1.68 13.83
C HIS A 11 5.78 1.09 12.99
N ILE A 12 5.68 -0.24 13.00
CA ILE A 12 4.62 -0.98 12.31
C ILE A 12 3.85 -1.79 13.35
N HIS A 13 2.55 -1.54 13.44
CA HIS A 13 1.63 -2.25 14.31
C HIS A 13 0.72 -3.17 13.49
N ILE A 14 0.68 -4.44 13.86
CA ILE A 14 -0.13 -5.46 13.19
C ILE A 14 -1.13 -5.99 14.20
N THR A 15 -2.41 -5.91 13.85
CA THR A 15 -3.51 -6.49 14.63
C THR A 15 -4.16 -7.60 13.81
N ILE A 16 -4.24 -8.79 14.38
CA ILE A 16 -4.91 -9.95 13.78
C ILE A 16 -6.02 -10.38 14.74
N ILE A 17 -7.24 -10.46 14.22
CA ILE A 17 -8.40 -11.00 14.92
C ILE A 17 -8.83 -12.26 14.17
N ALA A 18 -8.87 -13.39 14.87
CA ALA A 18 -9.35 -14.67 14.35
C ALA A 18 -10.59 -15.10 15.14
N GLY A 19 -11.66 -15.47 14.44
CA GLY A 19 -12.98 -15.76 15.01
C GLY A 19 -14.08 -15.47 14.00
N ASP A 20 -15.27 -15.09 14.46
CA ASP A 20 -16.44 -14.81 13.59
C ASP A 20 -16.22 -13.64 12.61
N LEU A 21 -15.25 -12.76 12.91
CA LEU A 21 -14.81 -11.67 12.06
C LEU A 21 -13.29 -11.78 11.90
N GLU A 22 -12.84 -12.29 10.75
CA GLU A 22 -11.43 -12.31 10.40
C GLU A 22 -10.99 -10.90 9.97
N LEU A 23 -10.03 -10.32 10.71
CA LEU A 23 -9.49 -9.00 10.42
C LEU A 23 -7.97 -9.02 10.49
N VAL A 24 -7.34 -8.49 9.44
CA VAL A 24 -5.92 -8.13 9.44
C VAL A 24 -5.81 -6.63 9.25
N LYS A 25 -5.32 -5.94 10.28
CA LYS A 25 -5.11 -4.48 10.26
C LYS A 25 -3.62 -4.18 10.42
N ILE A 26 -3.10 -3.35 9.51
CA ILE A 26 -1.73 -2.87 9.54
C ILE A 26 -1.78 -1.34 9.71
N LYS A 27 -1.03 -0.81 10.68
CA LYS A 27 -0.84 0.62 10.91
C LYS A 27 0.65 0.91 10.95
N ASP A 28 1.07 1.95 10.25
CA ASP A 28 2.45 2.41 10.27
C ASP A 28 2.55 3.93 10.45
N ASP A 29 3.78 4.40 10.66
CA ASP A 29 4.14 5.81 10.82
C ASP A 29 4.99 6.33 9.64
N GLY A 30 4.85 5.72 8.47
CA GLY A 30 5.56 6.12 7.26
C GLY A 30 5.08 7.44 6.68
N HIS A 31 5.61 7.80 5.51
CA HIS A 31 5.31 9.08 4.87
C HIS A 31 3.85 9.24 4.37
N GLY A 32 3.06 8.16 4.37
CA GLY A 32 1.67 8.13 3.92
C GLY A 32 1.52 8.17 2.39
N ILE A 33 0.29 7.98 1.90
CA ILE A 33 -0.04 7.97 0.47
C ILE A 33 -0.69 9.30 0.13
N HIS A 34 -0.29 10.00 -0.93
CA HIS A 34 -0.95 11.25 -1.34
C HIS A 34 -2.43 11.02 -1.72
N PHE A 35 -3.29 11.99 -1.43
CA PHE A 35 -4.74 11.88 -1.67
C PHE A 35 -5.07 11.55 -3.13
N GLU A 36 -4.33 12.14 -4.07
CA GLU A 36 -4.50 11.91 -5.52
C GLU A 36 -4.12 10.49 -5.94
N ASP A 37 -3.22 9.83 -5.19
CA ASP A 37 -2.77 8.47 -5.45
C ASP A 37 -3.67 7.43 -4.77
N LEU A 38 -4.46 7.81 -3.76
CA LEU A 38 -5.29 6.90 -2.98
C LEU A 38 -6.28 6.07 -3.84
N PRO A 39 -6.98 6.65 -4.84
CA PRO A 39 -7.82 5.88 -5.75
C PRO A 39 -7.04 4.82 -6.55
N LEU A 40 -5.77 5.11 -6.86
CA LEU A 40 -4.91 4.24 -7.67
C LEU A 40 -4.38 3.04 -6.88
N VAL A 41 -4.38 3.10 -5.54
CA VAL A 41 -3.85 2.03 -4.67
C VAL A 41 -4.56 0.69 -4.90
N CYS A 42 -5.84 0.73 -5.31
CA CYS A 42 -6.66 -0.44 -5.59
C CYS A 42 -7.09 -0.56 -7.06
N GLU A 43 -6.60 0.29 -7.97
CA GLU A 43 -6.89 0.18 -9.40
C GLU A 43 -5.92 -0.77 -10.14
N ARG A 44 -6.48 -1.57 -11.06
CA ARG A 44 -5.66 -2.37 -11.98
C ARG A 44 -4.83 -1.44 -12.87
N HIS A 45 -3.57 -1.79 -13.07
CA HIS A 45 -2.61 -1.05 -13.91
C HIS A 45 -2.18 0.33 -13.38
N ALA A 46 -2.34 0.60 -12.08
CA ALA A 46 -1.76 1.79 -11.43
C ALA A 46 -0.22 1.84 -11.50
N THR A 47 0.44 0.75 -11.88
CA THR A 47 1.87 0.75 -12.19
C THR A 47 2.12 1.20 -13.64
N ARG A 48 2.23 2.52 -13.84
CA ARG A 48 2.60 3.17 -15.12
C ARG A 48 4.04 2.87 -15.61
N LYS A 49 4.72 1.80 -15.17
CA LYS A 49 6.19 1.75 -15.15
C LYS A 49 6.86 0.58 -15.86
N ILE A 50 6.33 0.09 -16.98
CA ILE A 50 7.16 -0.70 -17.92
C ILE A 50 6.88 -0.25 -19.35
N LYS A 51 7.81 0.53 -19.91
CA LYS A 51 7.79 0.90 -21.34
C LYS A 51 8.94 0.25 -22.11
N ASP A 52 9.96 -0.29 -21.44
CA ASP A 52 11.15 -0.84 -22.08
C ASP A 52 11.71 -2.05 -21.29
N PHE A 53 12.36 -2.99 -21.99
CA PHE A 53 12.86 -4.27 -21.46
C PHE A 53 13.95 -4.07 -20.38
N ARG A 54 14.54 -2.87 -20.31
CA ARG A 54 15.57 -2.48 -19.34
C ARG A 54 15.02 -2.20 -17.94
N ASP A 55 13.72 -1.93 -17.82
CA ASP A 55 13.05 -1.71 -16.53
C ASP A 55 12.94 -3.03 -15.72
N LEU A 56 13.01 -4.19 -16.38
CA LEU A 56 13.02 -5.52 -15.75
C LEU A 56 14.25 -5.75 -14.85
N TYR A 57 15.39 -5.11 -15.16
CA TYR A 57 16.62 -5.30 -14.36
C TYR A 57 16.64 -4.46 -13.07
N PHE A 58 15.83 -3.39 -13.01
CA PHE A 58 15.67 -2.56 -11.81
C PHE A 58 14.54 -3.03 -10.87
N LEU A 59 13.85 -4.13 -11.22
CA LEU A 59 12.75 -4.72 -10.43
C LEU A 59 13.15 -5.13 -9.01
N ASN A 60 14.44 -5.32 -8.72
CA ASN A 60 14.87 -5.68 -7.36
C ASN A 60 14.88 -4.51 -6.38
N ALA A 61 14.76 -3.25 -6.84
CA ALA A 61 14.87 -2.07 -5.97
C ALA A 61 13.54 -1.32 -5.74
N PHE A 62 12.47 -1.64 -6.48
CA PHE A 62 11.22 -0.83 -6.50
C PHE A 62 9.95 -1.68 -6.50
N ARG A 63 9.91 -2.68 -5.63
CA ARG A 63 8.91 -3.74 -5.68
C ARG A 63 7.62 -3.35 -4.96
N PHE A 64 6.50 -3.34 -5.72
CA PHE A 64 5.12 -3.55 -5.26
C PHE A 64 4.24 -2.40 -4.73
N LEU A 65 4.46 -1.14 -5.10
CA LEU A 65 3.37 -0.16 -5.00
C LEU A 65 2.27 -0.44 -6.05
N GLY A 66 1.30 -1.29 -5.70
CA GLY A 66 0.02 -1.44 -6.40
C GLY A 66 -0.50 -2.87 -6.51
N GLU A 67 0.33 -3.87 -6.84
CA GLU A 67 -0.21 -5.21 -7.15
C GLU A 67 -0.70 -5.99 -5.92
N ALA A 68 -0.06 -5.81 -4.77
CA ALA A 68 -0.43 -6.52 -3.55
C ALA A 68 -1.83 -6.10 -3.06
N LEU A 69 -2.09 -4.80 -2.94
CA LEU A 69 -3.38 -4.29 -2.46
C LEU A 69 -4.50 -4.51 -3.48
N VAL A 70 -4.20 -4.46 -4.77
CA VAL A 70 -5.16 -4.82 -5.85
C VAL A 70 -5.51 -6.31 -5.81
N THR A 71 -4.54 -7.19 -5.53
CA THR A 71 -4.81 -8.64 -5.45
C THR A 71 -5.64 -8.96 -4.20
N ILE A 72 -5.31 -8.35 -3.07
CA ILE A 72 -6.05 -8.54 -1.82
C ILE A 72 -7.48 -7.99 -1.94
N SER A 73 -7.68 -6.84 -2.61
CA SER A 73 -9.02 -6.27 -2.79
C SER A 73 -9.95 -7.12 -3.66
N TYR A 74 -9.42 -8.13 -4.38
CA TYR A 74 -10.24 -9.07 -5.13
C TYR A 74 -10.87 -10.17 -4.27
N VAL A 75 -10.28 -10.46 -3.11
CA VAL A 75 -10.67 -11.59 -2.25
C VAL A 75 -11.08 -11.18 -0.85
N ALA A 76 -10.97 -9.89 -0.52
CA ALA A 76 -11.31 -9.35 0.80
C ALA A 76 -11.80 -7.90 0.69
N ASP A 77 -12.60 -7.47 1.67
CA ASP A 77 -12.95 -6.07 1.84
C ASP A 77 -11.74 -5.30 2.36
N VAL A 78 -11.22 -4.39 1.54
CA VAL A 78 -10.02 -3.60 1.85
C VAL A 78 -10.42 -2.15 2.10
N THR A 79 -9.99 -1.61 3.23
CA THR A 79 -10.06 -0.18 3.53
C THR A 79 -8.64 0.33 3.72
N VAL A 80 -8.29 1.39 3.00
CA VAL A 80 -7.02 2.10 3.15
C VAL A 80 -7.32 3.49 3.67
N VAL A 81 -6.67 3.87 4.76
CA VAL A 81 -6.72 5.23 5.31
C VAL A 81 -5.29 5.72 5.41
N SER A 82 -5.02 6.92 4.92
CA SER A 82 -3.68 7.48 4.95
C SER A 82 -3.68 8.98 5.25
N LYS A 83 -2.53 9.47 5.69
CA LYS A 83 -2.29 10.88 5.94
C LYS A 83 -0.83 11.16 5.62
N THR A 84 -0.60 12.19 4.82
CA THR A 84 0.75 12.75 4.63
C THR A 84 1.01 13.87 5.64
N ASP A 85 2.27 14.18 5.91
CA ASP A 85 2.69 15.23 6.85
C ASP A 85 2.05 16.60 6.55
N LYS A 86 1.90 16.92 5.26
CA LYS A 86 1.30 18.17 4.78
C LYS A 86 -0.23 18.20 4.88
N SER A 87 -0.89 17.07 5.13
CA SER A 87 -2.34 16.99 5.21
C SER A 87 -2.84 17.32 6.62
N LEU A 88 -3.89 18.12 6.72
CA LEU A 88 -4.51 18.46 8.01
C LEU A 88 -5.20 17.23 8.64
N CYS A 89 -5.90 16.43 7.83
CA CYS A 89 -6.61 15.22 8.26
C CYS A 89 -6.19 13.97 7.46
N GLY A 90 -6.52 12.80 7.99
CA GLY A 90 -6.46 11.55 7.22
C GLY A 90 -7.69 11.40 6.33
N TYR A 91 -7.52 10.63 5.26
CA TYR A 91 -8.52 10.30 4.25
C TYR A 91 -8.55 8.81 3.99
#